data_AF-A0A9P6RKY0-F1
#
_entry.id   AF-A0A9P6RKY0-F1
#
_cell.length_a   1.000
_cell.length_b   1.000
_cell.length_c   1.000
_cell.angle_alpha   90.00
_cell.angle_beta   90.00
_cell.angle_gamma   90.00
#
_symmetry.space_group_name_H-M   'P 1'
#
loop_
_entity.id
_entity.type
_entity.pdbx_description
1 polymer ?
#
loop_
_entity_poly.entity_id
_entity_poly.type
_entity_poly.pdbx_seq_one_letter_code
_entity_poly.pdbx_strand_id
1 'polypeptide(L)'
;MIKHSHNSLSHRGRRFVTNGAQSGYRSQKRDGPKEDKLRLVPFRMNVTQAEEVFQKYHGHSFFSAKVSQVDKIEALYIPFWAASTSVKSKILSAQVGWDRLVTRYNRVTRQNETSWETTWRTIQTQHEFSNTYPSTIPDLQIYASYKYRRGFVNQIRSGTSILAAKPLQPQDMESTDSEDKRRGLGNRGLDPFTLKPAIALKFVKTAIEENEVRKAEQWLVQNYKCDQSRIISMDFQYNNLVLAPIYMPVYVFSIRHLDRTFRTFVQAHDAAGLVGGLRFYSWQRVSAVTAICAIAGLAIMGTSRFGMTMTTGFWLGVVAPSLIVAWSVLYYPILDLRVRDMWRQREMAGHEEEASSASWDADWTKAYDRFEEEQRRQDWSENQQYQQGSSQGSRSSSSSYSSAGTADDPQGYYATLGVSKSASVQEIQSAFRGLAMKWHPDRFSTPAEKATGKKKFQEITAAYSVLRDPKKRRAYDVYGRS
;
A
#
# COMPACT_ATOMS: atom_id res chain seq x y z
N MET A 1 22.76 -79.04 25.88
CA MET A 1 23.03 -77.58 25.93
C MET A 1 22.40 -77.00 24.66
N ILE A 2 21.30 -76.24 24.64
CA ILE A 2 20.74 -75.24 25.57
C ILE A 2 19.20 -75.19 25.38
N LYS A 3 18.50 -75.34 26.52
CA LYS A 3 17.25 -74.69 27.02
C LYS A 3 16.37 -73.95 25.98
N HIS A 4 15.12 -74.36 25.73
CA HIS A 4 13.85 -74.27 26.49
C HIS A 4 12.87 -73.28 25.87
N SER A 5 11.71 -73.81 25.49
CA SER A 5 10.45 -73.11 25.29
C SER A 5 9.84 -72.68 26.63
N HIS A 6 9.14 -71.54 26.64
CA HIS A 6 7.72 -71.36 27.02
C HIS A 6 7.45 -69.85 27.02
N ASN A 7 6.56 -69.31 26.18
CA ASN A 7 5.10 -69.24 26.34
C ASN A 7 4.74 -68.58 27.71
N SER A 8 3.95 -67.51 27.82
CA SER A 8 2.71 -67.26 27.08
C SER A 8 2.00 -65.98 27.59
N LEU A 9 1.13 -65.43 26.72
CA LEU A 9 -0.16 -64.73 26.98
C LEU A 9 -0.09 -63.34 27.66
N SER A 10 -0.81 -62.30 27.21
CA SER A 10 -2.17 -62.32 26.68
C SER A 10 -2.56 -61.05 25.86
N HIS A 11 -3.43 -61.32 24.88
CA HIS A 11 -4.58 -60.55 24.36
C HIS A 11 -4.34 -59.25 23.56
N ARG A 12 -4.60 -59.31 22.24
CA ARG A 12 -5.84 -58.84 21.56
C ARG A 12 -6.13 -57.37 21.91
N GLY A 13 -6.06 -56.39 21.03
CA GLY A 13 -6.12 -56.37 19.57
C GLY A 13 -6.97 -55.18 19.17
N ARG A 14 -6.46 -54.30 18.31
CA ARG A 14 -7.18 -53.57 17.24
C ARG A 14 -6.29 -52.47 16.69
N ARG A 15 -6.09 -52.53 15.38
CA ARG A 15 -5.62 -51.42 14.53
C ARG A 15 -6.46 -50.18 14.84
N PHE A 16 -5.81 -49.07 15.15
CA PHE A 16 -6.27 -47.76 14.73
C PHE A 16 -5.07 -46.92 14.33
N VAL A 17 -5.10 -46.48 13.09
CA VAL A 17 -4.26 -45.43 12.51
C VAL A 17 -4.43 -44.19 13.37
N THR A 18 -3.39 -43.78 14.09
CA THR A 18 -3.38 -42.50 14.80
C THR A 18 -2.82 -41.44 13.87
N ASN A 19 -3.74 -40.76 13.20
CA ASN A 19 -3.55 -39.41 12.68
C ASN A 19 -3.04 -38.48 13.79
N GLY A 20 -1.96 -37.75 13.51
CA GLY A 20 -1.48 -36.62 14.29
C GLY A 20 -0.21 -36.10 13.59
N ALA A 21 -0.13 -34.90 13.04
CA ALA A 21 -0.82 -33.66 13.36
C ALA A 21 -1.26 -32.95 12.07
N GLN A 22 -2.57 -32.88 11.84
CA GLN A 22 -3.15 -31.78 11.08
C GLN A 22 -3.15 -30.56 12.00
N SER A 23 -2.10 -29.74 11.90
CA SER A 23 -2.15 -28.38 12.41
C SER A 23 -3.13 -27.61 11.54
N GLY A 24 -4.33 -27.41 12.08
CA GLY A 24 -5.43 -26.73 11.43
C GLY A 24 -5.12 -25.26 11.20
N TYR A 25 -4.47 -24.94 10.08
CA TYR A 25 -4.74 -23.69 9.38
C TYR A 25 -6.15 -23.77 8.82
N ARG A 26 -7.13 -23.46 9.67
CA ARG A 26 -8.50 -23.17 9.25
C ARG A 26 -8.40 -21.93 8.38
N SER A 27 -8.34 -22.15 7.07
CA SER A 27 -8.40 -21.13 6.03
C SER A 27 -9.60 -20.23 6.31
N GLN A 28 -9.36 -19.09 6.95
CA GLN A 28 -10.22 -17.92 6.81
C GLN A 28 -10.28 -17.69 5.31
N LYS A 29 -11.47 -17.89 4.71
CA LYS A 29 -11.79 -17.51 3.33
C LYS A 29 -11.20 -16.12 3.10
N ARG A 30 -10.05 -16.06 2.43
CA ARG A 30 -9.38 -14.82 2.11
C ARG A 30 -10.23 -14.11 1.07
N ASP A 31 -10.49 -12.82 1.26
CA ASP A 31 -11.03 -11.91 0.25
C ASP A 31 -10.02 -11.65 -0.89
N GLY A 32 -9.41 -12.73 -1.39
CA GLY A 32 -8.45 -12.73 -2.48
C GLY A 32 -9.08 -13.25 -3.77
N PRO A 33 -8.41 -13.03 -4.92
CA PRO A 33 -8.85 -13.63 -6.18
C PRO A 33 -8.93 -15.16 -6.04
N LYS A 34 -9.96 -15.76 -6.64
CA LYS A 34 -10.16 -17.22 -6.65
C LYS A 34 -8.88 -17.92 -7.12
N GLU A 35 -8.50 -19.00 -6.45
CA GLU A 35 -7.25 -19.74 -6.70
C GLU A 35 -7.11 -20.16 -8.17
N ASP A 36 -8.21 -20.56 -8.82
CA ASP A 36 -8.25 -20.96 -10.23
C ASP A 36 -7.86 -19.85 -11.22
N LYS A 37 -7.89 -18.58 -10.79
CA LYS A 37 -7.53 -17.42 -11.62
C LYS A 37 -6.11 -16.92 -11.34
N LEU A 38 -5.43 -17.45 -10.32
CA LEU A 38 -4.10 -17.04 -9.96
C LEU A 38 -3.09 -17.56 -10.98
N ARG A 39 -2.30 -16.63 -11.51
CA ARG A 39 -1.18 -16.95 -12.38
C ARG A 39 0.13 -16.56 -11.71
N LEU A 40 1.18 -17.27 -12.04
CA LEU A 40 2.49 -17.16 -11.44
C LEU A 40 3.55 -17.15 -12.54
N VAL A 41 4.45 -16.18 -12.48
CA VAL A 41 5.63 -16.16 -13.34
C VAL A 41 6.71 -17.03 -12.71
N PRO A 42 7.31 -17.99 -13.42
CA PRO A 42 8.29 -18.91 -12.83
C PRO A 42 9.60 -18.19 -12.46
N PHE A 43 10.27 -18.64 -11.40
CA PHE A 43 11.66 -18.24 -11.15
C PHE A 43 12.56 -18.85 -12.23
N ARG A 44 13.47 -18.05 -12.78
CA ARG A 44 14.51 -18.49 -13.72
C ARG A 44 15.93 -18.15 -13.23
N MET A 45 16.03 -17.24 -12.27
CA MET A 45 17.28 -16.76 -11.69
C MET A 45 17.53 -17.44 -10.34
N ASN A 46 18.76 -17.93 -10.14
CA ASN A 46 19.24 -18.49 -8.88
C ASN A 46 19.72 -17.36 -7.93
N VAL A 47 19.81 -17.60 -6.62
CA VAL A 47 20.26 -16.61 -5.62
C VAL A 47 21.60 -15.99 -5.97
N THR A 48 22.58 -16.78 -6.44
CA THR A 48 23.92 -16.29 -6.76
C THR A 48 23.89 -15.25 -7.88
N GLN A 49 23.07 -15.48 -8.91
CA GLN A 49 22.85 -14.50 -9.98
C GLN A 49 22.10 -13.26 -9.47
N ALA A 50 21.14 -13.43 -8.56
CA ALA A 50 20.44 -12.32 -7.95
C ALA A 50 21.37 -11.46 -7.07
N GLU A 51 22.33 -12.08 -6.38
CA GLU A 51 23.39 -11.40 -5.63
C GLU A 51 24.31 -10.61 -6.56
N GLU A 52 24.72 -11.15 -7.71
CA GLU A 52 25.52 -10.42 -8.70
C GLU A 52 24.78 -9.18 -9.20
N VAL A 53 23.50 -9.31 -9.54
CA VAL A 53 22.64 -8.19 -9.96
C VAL A 53 22.51 -7.16 -8.84
N PHE A 54 22.32 -7.61 -7.60
CA PHE A 54 22.25 -6.75 -6.42
C PHE A 54 23.56 -5.98 -6.22
N GLN A 55 24.71 -6.66 -6.30
CA GLN A 55 26.03 -6.05 -6.16
C GLN A 55 26.29 -5.08 -7.32
N LYS A 56 25.86 -5.39 -8.54
CA LYS A 56 25.96 -4.47 -9.68
C LYS A 56 25.14 -3.19 -9.44
N TYR A 57 23.93 -3.32 -8.90
CA TYR A 57 23.07 -2.17 -8.61
C TYR A 57 23.66 -1.26 -7.53
N HIS A 58 24.28 -1.83 -6.49
CA HIS A 58 24.87 -1.10 -5.38
C HIS A 58 26.38 -0.82 -5.51
N GLY A 59 27.07 -1.36 -6.52
CA GLY A 59 28.54 -1.39 -6.59
C GLY A 59 29.16 -0.68 -7.80
N HIS A 60 28.36 -0.31 -8.81
CA HIS A 60 28.89 0.19 -10.09
C HIS A 60 29.33 1.67 -10.07
N SER A 61 28.94 2.46 -9.06
CA SER A 61 29.30 3.87 -8.99
C SER A 61 30.47 4.10 -8.05
N PHE A 62 31.40 4.98 -8.41
CA PHE A 62 32.48 5.43 -7.51
C PHE A 62 31.93 5.84 -6.13
N PHE A 63 30.77 6.50 -6.12
CA PHE A 63 30.10 6.98 -4.91
C PHE A 63 29.29 5.93 -4.16
N SER A 64 29.18 4.70 -4.66
CA SER A 64 28.32 3.72 -4.03
C SER A 64 28.92 3.15 -2.75
N ALA A 65 28.07 2.85 -1.77
CA ALA A 65 28.50 2.18 -0.55
C ALA A 65 28.73 0.69 -0.85
N LYS A 66 29.86 0.13 -0.37
CA LYS A 66 30.02 -1.33 -0.35
C LYS A 66 29.00 -1.90 0.63
N VAL A 67 27.97 -2.56 0.13
CA VAL A 67 26.99 -3.27 0.96
C VAL A 67 27.63 -4.58 1.40
N SER A 68 28.41 -4.54 2.48
CA SER A 68 29.21 -5.68 2.95
C SER A 68 28.43 -6.71 3.77
N GLN A 69 27.20 -6.39 4.21
CA GLN A 69 26.40 -7.31 5.03
C GLN A 69 24.94 -7.25 4.62
N VAL A 70 24.51 -8.26 3.86
CA VAL A 70 23.10 -8.59 3.66
C VAL A 70 22.65 -9.36 4.89
N ASP A 71 21.62 -8.88 5.57
CA ASP A 71 21.13 -9.45 6.84
C ASP A 71 20.24 -10.69 6.57
N LYS A 72 19.35 -10.56 5.58
CA LYS A 72 18.42 -11.63 5.20
C LYS A 72 18.09 -11.58 3.72
N ILE A 73 18.01 -12.76 3.10
CA ILE A 73 17.51 -12.96 1.73
C ILE A 73 16.21 -13.73 1.85
N GLU A 74 15.17 -13.32 1.12
CA GLU A 74 13.89 -14.01 1.04
C GLU A 74 13.49 -14.21 -0.43
N ALA A 75 13.05 -15.42 -0.80
CA ALA A 75 12.47 -15.71 -2.10
C ALA A 75 10.94 -15.63 -2.00
N LEU A 76 10.34 -14.66 -2.70
CA LEU A 76 8.93 -14.33 -2.54
C LEU A 76 8.24 -14.17 -3.90
N TYR A 77 6.95 -14.51 -3.91
CA TYR A 77 6.01 -14.14 -4.94
C TYR A 77 5.22 -12.92 -4.50
N ILE A 78 5.43 -11.82 -5.22
CA ILE A 78 4.78 -10.54 -4.95
C ILE A 78 3.55 -10.40 -5.87
N PRO A 79 2.36 -10.03 -5.35
CA PRO A 79 1.14 -9.97 -6.13
C PRO A 79 1.03 -8.67 -6.96
N PHE A 80 0.56 -8.79 -8.18
CA PHE A 80 0.27 -7.70 -9.11
C PHE A 80 -1.08 -7.91 -9.79
N TRP A 81 -1.71 -6.80 -10.14
CA TRP A 81 -2.84 -6.76 -11.07
C TRP A 81 -2.31 -6.38 -12.44
N ALA A 82 -2.54 -7.24 -13.42
CA ALA A 82 -2.19 -6.98 -14.81
C ALA A 82 -3.46 -6.68 -15.60
N ALA A 83 -3.53 -5.50 -16.20
CA ALA A 83 -4.68 -5.09 -16.99
C ALA A 83 -4.41 -5.18 -18.49
N SER A 84 -5.44 -5.48 -19.26
CA SER A 84 -5.42 -5.37 -20.72
C SER A 84 -6.74 -4.79 -21.21
N THR A 85 -6.68 -3.89 -22.19
CA THR A 85 -7.87 -3.27 -22.79
C THR A 85 -7.56 -2.70 -24.16
N SER A 86 -8.58 -2.50 -24.98
CA SER A 86 -8.50 -1.59 -26.14
C SER A 86 -9.26 -0.32 -25.80
N VAL A 87 -8.78 0.83 -26.26
CA VAL A 87 -9.32 2.14 -25.91
C VAL A 87 -9.53 2.91 -27.20
N LYS A 88 -10.75 3.40 -27.38
CA LYS A 88 -11.05 4.43 -28.37
C LYS A 88 -11.10 5.76 -27.65
N SER A 89 -10.28 6.70 -28.05
CA SER A 89 -10.23 8.02 -27.46
C SER A 89 -10.56 9.07 -28.52
N LYS A 90 -11.33 10.09 -28.13
CA LYS A 90 -11.75 11.16 -29.04
C LYS A 90 -11.37 12.49 -28.44
N ILE A 91 -10.61 13.30 -29.18
CA ILE A 91 -10.38 14.69 -28.80
C ILE A 91 -11.71 15.43 -29.01
N LEU A 92 -12.15 16.18 -28.01
CA LEU A 92 -13.32 17.07 -28.11
C LEU A 92 -12.86 18.52 -28.35
N SER A 93 -11.89 18.96 -27.56
CA SER A 93 -11.30 20.29 -27.66
C SER A 93 -9.91 20.33 -27.05
N ALA A 94 -9.05 21.19 -27.57
CA ALA A 94 -7.74 21.46 -27.00
C ALA A 94 -7.34 22.93 -27.19
N GLN A 95 -6.43 23.44 -26.36
CA GLN A 95 -5.76 24.71 -26.63
C GLN A 95 -4.35 24.45 -27.15
N VAL A 96 -4.03 25.04 -28.29
CA VAL A 96 -2.69 25.00 -28.90
C VAL A 96 -2.06 26.37 -28.83
N GLY A 97 -0.76 26.41 -28.54
CA GLY A 97 0.02 27.62 -28.30
C GLY A 97 1.21 27.70 -29.24
N TRP A 98 1.43 28.88 -29.82
CA TRP A 98 2.65 29.19 -30.57
C TRP A 98 3.47 30.21 -29.79
N ASP A 99 4.73 29.87 -29.55
CA ASP A 99 5.66 30.69 -28.81
C ASP A 99 6.23 31.75 -29.75
N ARG A 100 6.09 33.02 -29.37
CA ARG A 100 6.63 34.15 -30.11
C ARG A 100 7.53 34.97 -29.22
N LEU A 101 8.69 35.30 -29.76
CA LEU A 101 9.59 36.26 -29.13
C LEU A 101 9.00 37.67 -29.30
N VAL A 102 8.62 38.32 -28.19
CA VAL A 102 8.05 39.67 -28.20
C VAL A 102 8.98 40.60 -27.43
N THR A 103 9.40 41.67 -28.10
CA THR A 103 10.18 42.74 -27.47
C THR A 103 9.26 43.89 -27.10
N ARG A 104 9.21 44.23 -25.81
CA ARG A 104 8.44 45.37 -25.29
C ARG A 104 9.39 46.37 -24.64
N TYR A 105 9.13 47.66 -24.86
CA TYR A 105 9.82 48.70 -24.12
C TYR A 105 9.25 48.77 -22.70
N ASN A 106 10.07 48.44 -21.71
CA ASN A 106 9.69 48.57 -20.31
C ASN A 106 9.98 50.00 -19.84
N ARG A 107 8.91 50.74 -19.51
CA ARG A 107 9.00 52.14 -19.09
C ARG A 107 9.70 52.33 -17.73
N VAL A 108 9.74 51.29 -16.89
CA VAL A 108 10.34 51.33 -15.55
C VAL A 108 11.85 51.13 -15.64
N THR A 109 12.29 50.10 -16.36
CA THR A 109 13.72 49.77 -16.54
C THR A 109 14.37 50.58 -17.67
N ARG A 110 13.57 51.29 -18.48
CA ARG A 110 13.98 52.06 -19.68
C ARG A 110 14.74 51.23 -20.71
N GLN A 111 14.50 49.92 -20.74
CA GLN A 111 15.16 48.98 -21.64
C GLN A 111 14.13 48.23 -22.48
N ASN A 112 14.56 47.76 -23.64
CA ASN A 112 13.81 46.80 -24.45
C ASN A 112 13.99 45.42 -23.83
N GLU A 113 12.92 44.89 -23.27
CA GLU A 113 12.91 43.55 -22.70
C GLU A 113 12.28 42.59 -23.70
N THR A 114 12.98 41.49 -23.96
CA THR A 114 12.54 40.44 -24.86
C THR A 114 12.03 39.29 -24.02
N SER A 115 10.76 38.93 -24.19
CA SER A 115 10.12 37.84 -23.46
C SER A 115 9.44 36.88 -24.42
N TRP A 116 9.41 35.60 -24.05
CA TRP A 116 8.61 34.59 -24.73
C TRP A 116 7.14 34.78 -24.36
N GLU A 117 6.28 34.99 -25.36
CA GLU A 117 4.84 35.06 -25.20
C GLU A 117 4.17 33.97 -26.04
N THR A 118 3.34 33.13 -25.41
CA THR A 118 2.59 32.08 -26.10
C THR A 118 1.22 32.58 -26.54
N THR A 119 0.94 32.54 -27.84
CA THR A 119 -0.39 32.87 -28.37
C THR A 119 -1.26 31.62 -28.39
N TRP A 120 -2.27 31.56 -27.52
CA TRP A 120 -3.17 30.42 -27.41
C TRP A 120 -4.37 30.53 -28.35
N ARG A 121 -4.72 29.44 -29.02
CA ARG A 121 -5.99 29.28 -29.73
C ARG A 121 -6.67 27.99 -29.30
N THR A 122 -7.98 28.07 -29.11
CA THR A 122 -8.80 26.88 -28.86
C THR A 122 -9.18 26.26 -30.19
N ILE A 123 -8.96 24.96 -30.30
CA ILE A 123 -9.36 24.15 -31.45
C ILE A 123 -10.39 23.12 -31.00
N GLN A 124 -11.41 22.94 -31.82
CA GLN A 124 -12.35 21.83 -31.70
C GLN A 124 -12.01 20.86 -32.81
N THR A 125 -11.62 19.65 -32.44
CA THR A 125 -11.31 18.56 -33.38
C THR A 125 -12.15 17.38 -32.97
N GLN A 126 -12.44 16.49 -33.91
CA GLN A 126 -13.11 15.21 -33.63
C GLN A 126 -12.20 14.03 -33.97
N HIS A 127 -10.88 14.23 -33.81
CA HIS A 127 -9.93 13.19 -34.15
C HIS A 127 -10.05 12.03 -33.17
N GLU A 128 -10.11 10.82 -33.72
CA GLU A 128 -10.31 9.58 -32.97
C GLU A 128 -9.04 8.73 -33.04
N PHE A 129 -8.58 8.27 -31.87
CA PHE A 129 -7.52 7.29 -31.74
C PHE A 129 -8.11 5.96 -31.32
N SER A 130 -7.51 4.87 -31.80
CA SER A 130 -7.84 3.52 -31.37
C SER A 130 -6.54 2.80 -31.00
N ASN A 131 -6.29 2.70 -29.70
CA ASN A 131 -5.06 2.15 -29.15
C ASN A 131 -5.33 0.87 -28.36
N THR A 132 -4.44 -0.11 -28.48
CA THR A 132 -4.51 -1.34 -27.68
C THR A 132 -3.45 -1.34 -26.59
N TYR A 133 -3.88 -1.68 -25.39
CA TYR A 133 -3.10 -1.69 -24.16
C TYR A 133 -2.96 -3.13 -23.66
N PRO A 134 -1.95 -3.89 -24.11
CA PRO A 134 -1.70 -5.24 -23.63
C PRO A 134 -1.11 -5.23 -22.21
N SER A 135 -1.30 -6.33 -21.46
CA SER A 135 -0.78 -6.50 -20.10
C SER A 135 0.76 -6.49 -19.97
N THR A 136 1.46 -6.46 -21.10
CA THR A 136 2.92 -6.34 -21.16
C THR A 136 3.42 -4.92 -20.90
N ILE A 137 2.55 -3.91 -20.92
CA ILE A 137 2.94 -2.53 -20.59
C ILE A 137 3.16 -2.43 -19.07
N PRO A 138 4.34 -2.00 -18.60
CA PRO A 138 4.64 -1.91 -17.16
C PRO A 138 3.66 -1.05 -16.37
N ASP A 139 3.14 0.02 -16.96
CA ASP A 139 2.20 0.94 -16.29
C ASP A 139 0.84 0.30 -15.98
N LEU A 140 0.46 -0.74 -16.73
CA LEU A 140 -0.77 -1.52 -16.50
C LEU A 140 -0.57 -2.64 -15.47
N GLN A 141 0.64 -2.77 -14.93
CA GLN A 141 0.99 -3.73 -13.89
C GLN A 141 1.03 -3.00 -12.55
N ILE A 142 -0.05 -3.15 -11.79
CA ILE A 142 -0.25 -2.45 -10.51
C ILE A 142 0.11 -3.39 -9.37
N TYR A 143 1.05 -2.98 -8.52
CA TYR A 143 1.39 -3.75 -7.32
C TYR A 143 0.16 -3.91 -6.42
N ALA A 144 -0.20 -5.15 -6.12
CA ALA A 144 -1.48 -5.52 -5.54
C ALA A 144 -1.44 -5.71 -4.01
N SER A 145 -0.40 -5.22 -3.34
CA SER A 145 -0.29 -5.27 -1.89
C SER A 145 0.18 -3.93 -1.30
N TYR A 146 -0.04 -3.74 0.00
CA TYR A 146 0.39 -2.56 0.75
C TYR A 146 1.65 -2.81 1.59
N LYS A 147 2.13 -4.07 1.63
CA LYS A 147 3.28 -4.52 2.45
C LYS A 147 4.57 -3.78 2.11
N TYR A 148 4.82 -3.55 0.83
CA TYR A 148 6.01 -2.83 0.34
C TYR A 148 5.64 -1.49 -0.30
N ARG A 149 6.66 -0.62 -0.49
CA ARG A 149 6.45 0.67 -1.15
C ARG A 149 6.36 0.47 -2.65
N ARG A 150 5.26 0.95 -3.25
CA ARG A 150 4.99 0.87 -4.69
C ARG A 150 6.14 1.43 -5.53
N GLY A 151 6.73 2.56 -5.16
CA GLY A 151 7.84 3.15 -5.92
C GLY A 151 9.04 2.21 -6.11
N PHE A 152 9.35 1.35 -5.13
CA PHE A 152 10.42 0.35 -5.27
C PHE A 152 9.95 -0.88 -6.06
N VAL A 153 8.75 -1.36 -5.75
CA VAL A 153 8.17 -2.54 -6.41
C VAL A 153 7.80 -2.27 -7.87
N ASN A 154 7.55 -1.02 -8.24
CA ASN A 154 7.25 -0.65 -9.63
C ASN A 154 8.49 -0.67 -10.53
N GLN A 155 9.70 -0.61 -9.96
CA GLN A 155 10.95 -0.67 -10.71
C GLN A 155 11.29 -2.08 -11.20
N ILE A 156 10.70 -3.12 -10.60
CA ILE A 156 10.91 -4.53 -10.97
C ILE A 156 9.90 -5.04 -12.02
N ARG A 157 9.12 -4.13 -12.65
CA ARG A 157 8.13 -4.47 -13.67
C ARG A 157 8.80 -4.52 -15.05
N SER A 158 9.16 -5.70 -15.53
CA SER A 158 9.80 -5.84 -16.85
C SER A 158 8.83 -5.89 -18.03
N GLY A 159 7.52 -5.86 -17.78
CA GLY A 159 6.53 -5.89 -18.85
C GLY A 159 6.33 -7.29 -19.42
N THR A 160 7.38 -7.84 -20.04
CA THR A 160 7.42 -9.09 -20.80
C THR A 160 7.34 -10.35 -19.93
N SER A 161 7.83 -10.29 -18.69
CA SER A 161 7.80 -11.42 -17.74
C SER A 161 6.39 -12.03 -17.56
N ILE A 162 5.34 -11.22 -17.72
CA ILE A 162 3.95 -11.67 -17.58
C ILE A 162 3.54 -12.71 -18.63
N LEU A 163 4.17 -12.72 -19.82
CA LEU A 163 3.85 -13.69 -20.87
C LEU A 163 4.21 -15.13 -20.46
N ALA A 164 5.14 -15.29 -19.52
CA ALA A 164 5.53 -16.60 -18.99
C ALA A 164 4.62 -17.08 -17.84
N ALA A 165 3.58 -16.32 -17.47
CA ALA A 165 2.73 -16.65 -16.33
C ALA A 165 1.89 -17.92 -16.58
N LYS A 166 2.00 -18.88 -15.67
CA LYS A 166 1.28 -20.17 -15.68
C LYS A 166 0.28 -20.24 -14.52
N PRO A 167 -0.77 -21.09 -14.58
CA PRO A 167 -1.63 -21.36 -13.43
C PRO A 167 -0.80 -21.84 -12.23
N LEU A 168 -1.17 -21.40 -11.03
CA LEU A 168 -0.46 -21.75 -9.80
C LEU A 168 -0.47 -23.27 -9.56
N GLN A 169 0.71 -23.90 -9.49
CA GLN A 169 0.85 -25.29 -9.05
C GLN A 169 1.64 -25.39 -7.73
N PRO A 170 1.34 -26.37 -6.85
CA PRO A 170 2.07 -26.52 -5.60
C PRO A 170 3.59 -26.72 -5.77
N GLN A 171 4.01 -27.33 -6.88
CA GLN A 171 5.42 -27.58 -7.19
C GLN A 171 6.21 -26.29 -7.44
N ASP A 172 5.56 -25.22 -7.89
CA ASP A 172 6.22 -23.94 -8.17
C ASP A 172 6.65 -23.20 -6.89
N MET A 173 6.07 -23.58 -5.75
CA MET A 173 6.38 -23.01 -4.43
C MET A 173 7.70 -23.56 -3.86
N GLU A 174 8.20 -24.68 -4.39
CA GLU A 174 9.49 -25.23 -4.00
C GLU A 174 10.55 -24.89 -5.06
N SER A 175 11.76 -24.52 -4.63
CA SER A 175 12.86 -24.34 -5.58
C SER A 175 13.36 -25.70 -6.07
N THR A 176 13.72 -25.77 -7.35
CA THR A 176 14.44 -26.92 -7.92
C THR A 176 15.95 -26.82 -7.70
N ASP A 177 16.45 -25.62 -7.42
CA ASP A 177 17.88 -25.34 -7.34
C ASP A 177 18.49 -25.74 -5.99
N SER A 178 19.64 -26.43 -6.07
CA SER A 178 20.33 -26.91 -4.88
C SER A 178 20.93 -25.79 -4.02
N GLU A 179 21.30 -24.66 -4.63
CA GLU A 179 21.82 -23.48 -3.92
C GLU A 179 20.74 -22.78 -3.10
N ASP A 180 19.57 -22.54 -3.68
CA ASP A 180 18.38 -22.04 -2.98
C ASP A 180 18.09 -22.90 -1.73
N LYS A 181 18.08 -24.24 -1.89
CA LYS A 181 17.82 -25.17 -0.77
C LYS A 181 18.89 -25.07 0.32
N ARG A 182 20.17 -25.01 -0.05
CA ARG A 182 21.30 -24.85 0.91
C ARG A 182 21.19 -23.55 1.70
N ARG A 183 20.67 -22.49 1.10
CA ARG A 183 20.49 -21.16 1.72
C ARG A 183 19.18 -21.01 2.49
N GLY A 184 18.36 -22.06 2.60
CA GLY A 184 17.05 -22.00 3.26
C GLY A 184 15.97 -21.28 2.46
N LEU A 185 16.20 -21.06 1.16
CA LEU A 185 15.29 -20.43 0.20
C LEU A 185 14.51 -21.47 -0.62
N GLY A 186 14.52 -22.73 -0.17
CA GLY A 186 13.82 -23.83 -0.84
C GLY A 186 12.30 -23.65 -0.89
N ASN A 187 11.70 -22.99 0.10
CA ASN A 187 10.27 -22.70 0.12
C ASN A 187 10.03 -21.21 -0.21
N ARG A 188 9.28 -20.95 -1.28
CA ARG A 188 8.95 -19.61 -1.74
C ARG A 188 7.72 -19.10 -1.01
N GLY A 189 7.83 -17.92 -0.42
CA GLY A 189 6.70 -17.28 0.24
C GLY A 189 5.75 -16.64 -0.77
N LEU A 190 4.48 -16.50 -0.41
CA LEU A 190 3.45 -15.92 -1.26
C LEU A 190 2.75 -14.79 -0.53
N ASP A 191 2.90 -13.56 -1.04
CA ASP A 191 2.33 -12.39 -0.40
C ASP A 191 0.84 -12.25 -0.69
N PRO A 192 0.04 -11.78 0.28
CA PRO A 192 -1.40 -11.63 0.10
C PRO A 192 -1.74 -10.44 -0.81
N PHE A 193 -2.80 -10.62 -1.61
CA PHE A 193 -3.48 -9.50 -2.27
C PHE A 193 -4.20 -8.67 -1.21
N THR A 194 -3.76 -7.43 -1.02
CA THR A 194 -4.42 -6.48 -0.10
C THR A 194 -5.04 -5.30 -0.85
N LEU A 195 -4.62 -5.04 -2.10
CA LEU A 195 -5.20 -4.01 -2.94
C LEU A 195 -6.44 -4.54 -3.67
N LYS A 196 -7.58 -3.89 -3.46
CA LYS A 196 -8.84 -4.23 -4.13
C LYS A 196 -8.77 -4.03 -5.65
N PRO A 197 -9.44 -4.88 -6.46
CA PRO A 197 -9.51 -4.73 -7.91
C PRO A 197 -10.03 -3.38 -8.39
N ALA A 198 -11.04 -2.81 -7.72
CA ALA A 198 -11.63 -1.52 -8.10
C ALA A 198 -10.61 -0.37 -8.05
N ILE A 199 -9.77 -0.37 -7.02
CA ILE A 199 -8.70 0.62 -6.85
C ILE A 199 -7.63 0.40 -7.92
N ALA A 200 -7.26 -0.86 -8.19
CA ALA A 200 -6.32 -1.18 -9.26
C ALA A 200 -6.84 -0.71 -10.64
N LEU A 201 -8.13 -0.89 -10.93
CA LEU A 201 -8.75 -0.39 -12.16
C LEU A 201 -8.68 1.13 -12.28
N LYS A 202 -8.80 1.86 -11.17
CA LYS A 202 -8.63 3.32 -11.18
C LYS A 202 -7.22 3.71 -11.62
N PHE A 203 -6.19 3.10 -11.01
CA PHE A 203 -4.80 3.35 -11.40
C PHE A 203 -4.54 3.01 -12.86
N VAL A 204 -5.10 1.91 -13.35
CA VAL A 204 -5.01 1.51 -14.76
C VAL A 204 -5.66 2.54 -15.67
N LYS A 205 -6.88 3.01 -15.34
CA LYS A 205 -7.57 4.03 -16.14
C LYS A 205 -6.77 5.34 -16.19
N THR A 206 -6.30 5.83 -15.05
CA THR A 206 -5.47 7.04 -14.98
C THR A 206 -4.21 6.89 -15.83
N ALA A 207 -3.49 5.77 -15.72
CA ALA A 207 -2.29 5.52 -16.52
C ALA A 207 -2.57 5.44 -18.04
N ILE A 208 -3.75 4.93 -18.43
CA ILE A 208 -4.19 4.90 -19.83
C ILE A 208 -4.55 6.31 -20.31
N GLU A 209 -5.33 7.04 -19.54
CA GLU A 209 -5.76 8.41 -19.85
C GLU A 209 -4.55 9.32 -20.03
N GLU A 210 -3.57 9.29 -19.12
CA GLU A 210 -2.32 10.04 -19.23
C GLU A 210 -1.55 9.70 -20.51
N ASN A 211 -1.49 8.41 -20.88
CA ASN A 211 -0.83 7.97 -22.09
C ASN A 211 -1.57 8.40 -23.37
N GLU A 212 -2.90 8.36 -23.37
CA GLU A 212 -3.73 8.84 -24.47
C GLU A 212 -3.62 10.36 -24.63
N VAL A 213 -3.64 11.11 -23.53
CA VAL A 213 -3.44 12.56 -23.53
C VAL A 213 -2.07 12.91 -24.11
N ARG A 214 -1.01 12.23 -23.68
CA ARG A 214 0.34 12.44 -24.22
C ARG A 214 0.43 12.16 -25.72
N LYS A 215 -0.27 11.13 -26.22
CA LYS A 215 -0.35 10.86 -27.67
C LYS A 215 -1.14 11.95 -28.40
N ALA A 216 -2.23 12.43 -27.81
CA ALA A 216 -3.00 13.53 -28.35
C ALA A 216 -2.18 14.83 -28.41
N GLU A 217 -1.41 15.14 -27.37
CA GLU A 217 -0.45 16.27 -27.37
C GLU A 217 0.54 16.16 -28.53
N GLN A 218 1.18 14.99 -28.70
CA GLN A 218 2.11 14.75 -29.80
C GLN A 218 1.45 14.94 -31.16
N TRP A 219 0.22 14.43 -31.34
CA TRP A 219 -0.54 14.60 -32.56
C TRP A 219 -0.90 16.08 -32.82
N LEU A 220 -1.30 16.82 -31.79
CA LEU A 220 -1.62 18.24 -31.88
C LEU A 220 -0.41 19.07 -32.31
N VAL A 221 0.74 18.83 -31.68
CA VAL A 221 2.02 19.46 -32.03
C VAL A 221 2.38 19.19 -33.48
N GLN A 222 2.23 17.95 -33.95
CA GLN A 222 2.56 17.59 -35.33
C GLN A 222 1.59 18.18 -36.34
N ASN A 223 0.29 18.14 -36.07
CA ASN A 223 -0.75 18.55 -37.03
C ASN A 223 -0.92 20.07 -37.10
N TYR A 224 -0.86 20.77 -35.95
CA TYR A 224 -1.02 22.22 -35.88
C TYR A 224 0.31 22.99 -35.87
N LYS A 225 1.45 22.28 -35.86
CA LYS A 225 2.79 22.87 -35.76
C LYS A 225 2.87 23.88 -34.60
N CYS A 226 2.28 23.53 -33.46
CA CYS A 226 2.27 24.35 -32.25
C CYS A 226 3.40 23.93 -31.32
N ASP A 227 3.94 24.88 -30.55
CA ASP A 227 5.04 24.63 -29.62
C ASP A 227 4.53 24.02 -28.31
N GLN A 228 3.31 24.38 -27.92
CA GLN A 228 2.69 23.94 -26.67
C GLN A 228 1.23 23.55 -26.87
N SER A 229 0.74 22.65 -26.02
CA SER A 229 -0.69 22.32 -25.94
C SER A 229 -1.13 22.17 -24.49
N ARG A 230 -2.38 22.50 -24.18
CA ARG A 230 -2.97 22.38 -22.84
C ARG A 230 -4.48 22.20 -22.89
N ILE A 231 -5.07 21.82 -21.76
CA ILE A 231 -6.53 21.71 -21.56
C ILE A 231 -7.13 20.83 -22.66
N ILE A 232 -6.61 19.61 -22.77
CA ILE A 232 -7.08 18.64 -23.75
C ILE A 232 -8.26 17.90 -23.12
N SER A 233 -9.46 18.20 -23.61
CA SER A 233 -10.66 17.45 -23.25
C SER A 233 -10.80 16.27 -24.19
N MET A 234 -10.78 15.07 -23.63
CA MET A 234 -10.91 13.82 -24.38
C MET A 234 -12.03 12.97 -23.79
N ASP A 235 -12.75 12.28 -24.66
CA ASP A 235 -13.65 11.19 -24.28
C ASP A 235 -12.93 9.84 -24.44
N PHE A 236 -13.18 8.91 -23.51
CA PHE A 236 -12.51 7.62 -23.46
C PHE A 236 -13.52 6.48 -23.40
N GLN A 237 -13.46 5.58 -24.39
CA GLN A 237 -14.29 4.38 -24.46
C GLN A 237 -13.40 3.14 -24.33
N TYR A 238 -13.61 2.38 -23.25
CA TYR A 238 -12.87 1.18 -22.94
C TYR A 238 -13.58 -0.07 -23.47
N ASN A 239 -12.91 -0.84 -24.31
CA ASN A 239 -13.40 -2.09 -24.86
C ASN A 239 -12.65 -3.27 -24.21
N ASN A 240 -13.40 -4.20 -23.60
CA ASN A 240 -12.85 -5.41 -22.96
C ASN A 240 -11.73 -5.12 -21.95
N LEU A 241 -12.01 -4.26 -20.96
CA LEU A 241 -11.10 -4.06 -19.83
C LEU A 241 -11.08 -5.30 -18.93
N VAL A 242 -9.98 -6.06 -19.00
CA VAL A 242 -9.76 -7.27 -18.22
C VAL A 242 -8.66 -7.02 -17.20
N LEU A 243 -8.89 -7.47 -15.96
CA LEU A 243 -7.91 -7.43 -14.88
C LEU A 243 -7.59 -8.86 -14.41
N ALA A 244 -6.32 -9.23 -14.46
CA ALA A 244 -5.84 -10.55 -14.06
C ALA A 244 -4.92 -10.47 -12.83
N PRO A 245 -5.10 -11.34 -11.82
CA PRO A 245 -4.18 -11.45 -10.69
C PRO A 245 -2.96 -12.29 -11.08
N ILE A 246 -1.76 -11.73 -10.89
CA ILE A 246 -0.49 -12.34 -11.29
C ILE A 246 0.53 -12.20 -10.18
N TYR A 247 1.27 -13.26 -9.91
CA TYR A 247 2.41 -13.26 -9.00
C TYR A 247 3.72 -13.13 -9.76
N MET A 248 4.57 -12.21 -9.31
CA MET A 248 5.92 -12.02 -9.84
C MET A 248 6.99 -12.54 -8.88
N PRO A 249 8.00 -13.27 -9.38
CA PRO A 249 9.07 -13.85 -8.58
C PRO A 249 10.13 -12.80 -8.25
N VAL A 250 10.46 -12.67 -6.98
CA VAL A 250 11.37 -11.61 -6.48
C VAL A 250 12.24 -12.16 -5.35
N TYR A 251 13.52 -11.80 -5.38
CA TYR A 251 14.41 -11.90 -4.23
C TYR A 251 14.40 -10.58 -3.45
N VAL A 252 14.17 -10.66 -2.15
CA VAL A 252 14.17 -9.51 -1.25
C VAL A 252 15.43 -9.54 -0.39
N PHE A 253 16.32 -8.59 -0.64
CA PHE A 253 17.55 -8.39 0.11
C PHE A 253 17.31 -7.36 1.20
N SER A 254 17.46 -7.77 2.46
CA SER A 254 17.38 -6.89 3.62
C SER A 254 18.78 -6.41 4.00
N ILE A 255 18.97 -5.10 3.99
CA ILE A 255 20.23 -4.42 4.32
C ILE A 255 19.98 -3.57 5.57
N ARG A 256 20.91 -3.60 6.53
CA ARG A 256 20.87 -2.73 7.70
C ARG A 256 21.69 -1.47 7.44
N HIS A 257 21.08 -0.30 7.62
CA HIS A 257 21.75 1.00 7.53
C HIS A 257 21.20 1.93 8.61
N LEU A 258 22.08 2.48 9.46
CA LEU A 258 21.72 3.39 10.57
C LEU A 258 20.55 2.85 11.43
N ASP A 259 20.67 1.60 11.87
CA ASP A 259 19.67 0.89 12.70
C ASP A 259 18.28 0.70 12.05
N ARG A 260 18.16 0.92 10.74
CA ARG A 260 16.96 0.62 9.96
C ARG A 260 17.22 -0.44 8.92
N THR A 261 16.22 -1.26 8.68
CA THR A 261 16.26 -2.27 7.63
C THR A 261 15.67 -1.70 6.34
N PHE A 262 16.45 -1.78 5.27
CA PHE A 262 16.06 -1.39 3.93
C PHE A 262 15.96 -2.63 3.06
N ARG A 263 14.95 -2.66 2.19
CA ARG A 263 14.70 -3.80 1.31
C ARG A 263 15.01 -3.40 -0.12
N THR A 264 15.80 -4.23 -0.79
CA THR A 264 16.04 -4.16 -2.22
C THR A 264 15.39 -5.38 -2.86
N PHE A 265 14.63 -5.16 -3.92
CA PHE A 265 13.89 -6.16 -4.67
C PHE A 265 14.66 -6.45 -5.95
N VAL A 266 14.96 -7.71 -6.22
CA VAL A 266 15.55 -8.16 -7.48
C VAL A 266 14.57 -9.09 -8.16
N GLN A 267 14.18 -8.76 -9.39
CA GLN A 267 13.29 -9.59 -10.18
C GLN A 267 13.98 -10.89 -10.58
N ALA A 268 13.32 -12.03 -10.37
CA ALA A 268 13.94 -13.35 -10.52
C ALA A 268 13.54 -14.12 -11.80
N HIS A 269 12.87 -13.48 -12.76
CA HIS A 269 12.50 -14.08 -14.05
C HIS A 269 13.45 -13.68 -15.18
N ASP A 270 13.80 -12.40 -15.29
CA ASP A 270 14.61 -11.90 -16.40
C ASP A 270 16.09 -11.89 -16.04
N ALA A 271 16.94 -12.31 -16.99
CA ALA A 271 18.40 -12.32 -16.81
C ALA A 271 18.99 -10.92 -16.61
N ALA A 272 18.30 -9.88 -17.08
CA ALA A 272 18.68 -8.49 -16.83
C ALA A 272 18.53 -8.06 -15.36
N GLY A 273 17.73 -8.80 -14.58
CA GLY A 273 17.55 -8.61 -13.15
C GLY A 273 17.16 -7.19 -12.78
N LEU A 274 15.93 -6.78 -13.10
CA LEU A 274 15.46 -5.45 -12.69
C LEU A 274 15.52 -5.33 -11.17
N VAL A 275 16.03 -4.19 -10.69
CA VAL A 275 16.23 -3.93 -9.27
C VAL A 275 15.40 -2.74 -8.83
N GLY A 276 14.61 -2.95 -7.79
CA GLY A 276 13.84 -1.92 -7.12
C GLY A 276 14.36 -1.67 -5.72
N GLY A 277 14.72 -0.44 -5.38
CA GLY A 277 15.21 -0.14 -4.04
C GLY A 277 15.85 1.24 -3.92
N LEU A 278 16.35 1.53 -2.73
CA LEU A 278 17.19 2.70 -2.50
C LEU A 278 18.63 2.38 -2.84
N ARG A 279 19.32 3.34 -3.46
CA ARG A 279 20.77 3.27 -3.65
C ARG A 279 21.45 3.87 -2.43
N PHE A 280 22.50 3.19 -1.96
CA PHE A 280 23.32 3.66 -0.87
C PHE A 280 24.60 4.29 -1.41
N TYR A 281 24.94 5.45 -0.88
CA TYR A 281 26.15 6.18 -1.24
C TYR A 281 27.13 6.17 -0.08
N SER A 282 28.41 5.99 -0.40
CA SER A 282 29.50 6.09 0.57
C SER A 282 29.69 7.56 0.95
N TRP A 283 29.26 7.91 2.17
CA TRP A 283 29.40 9.27 2.68
C TRP A 283 30.86 9.74 2.67
N GLN A 284 31.83 8.85 2.95
CA GLN A 284 33.26 9.14 2.95
C GLN A 284 33.77 9.55 1.56
N ARG A 285 33.34 8.84 0.51
CA ARG A 285 33.78 9.14 -0.87
C ARG A 285 33.13 10.41 -1.39
N VAL A 286 31.85 10.62 -1.09
CA VAL A 286 31.14 11.83 -1.51
C VAL A 286 31.70 13.06 -0.77
N SER A 287 31.99 12.94 0.52
CA SER A 287 32.61 14.03 1.30
C SER A 287 34.03 14.34 0.84
N ALA A 288 34.83 13.32 0.50
CA ALA A 288 36.19 13.51 -0.01
C ALA A 288 36.18 14.27 -1.34
N VAL A 289 35.30 13.92 -2.28
CA VAL A 289 35.18 14.65 -3.56
C VAL A 289 34.71 16.09 -3.33
N THR A 290 33.74 16.29 -2.44
CA THR A 290 33.26 17.63 -2.07
C THR A 290 34.40 18.48 -1.51
N ALA A 291 35.23 17.92 -0.64
CA ALA A 291 36.38 18.60 -0.07
C ALA A 291 37.41 18.98 -1.16
N ILE A 292 37.71 18.08 -2.09
CA ILE A 292 38.63 18.34 -3.21
C ILE A 292 38.08 19.48 -4.10
N CYS A 293 36.80 19.43 -4.45
CA CYS A 293 36.15 20.49 -5.24
C CYS A 293 36.17 21.84 -4.51
N ALA A 294 35.90 21.85 -3.20
CA ALA A 294 35.93 23.05 -2.38
C ALA A 294 37.33 23.66 -2.28
N ILE A 295 38.37 22.83 -2.12
CA ILE A 295 39.77 23.27 -2.11
C ILE A 295 40.15 23.88 -3.47
N ALA A 296 39.78 23.23 -4.57
CA ALA A 296 40.01 23.74 -5.92
C ALA A 296 39.29 25.08 -6.14
N GLY A 297 38.03 25.20 -5.70
CA GLY A 297 37.26 26.44 -5.78
C GLY A 297 37.91 27.59 -5.01
N LEU A 298 38.42 27.34 -3.79
CA LEU A 298 39.15 28.34 -3.02
C LEU A 298 40.49 28.74 -3.66
N ALA A 299 41.21 27.79 -4.27
CA ALA A 299 42.45 28.07 -4.99
C ALA A 299 42.22 28.97 -6.21
N ILE A 300 41.11 28.76 -6.92
CA ILE A 300 40.73 29.55 -8.11
C ILE A 300 40.22 30.94 -7.72
N MET A 301 39.43 31.06 -6.63
CA MET A 301 38.85 32.34 -6.22
C MET A 301 39.89 33.31 -5.63
N GLY A 302 41.06 32.82 -5.21
CA GLY A 302 42.08 33.59 -4.53
C GLY A 302 41.62 34.04 -3.14
N THR A 303 42.49 33.96 -2.15
CA THR A 303 42.16 34.37 -0.77
C THR A 303 41.95 35.88 -0.58
N SER A 304 41.81 36.65 -1.65
CA SER A 304 41.94 38.11 -1.66
C SER A 304 40.62 38.89 -1.71
N ARG A 305 39.46 38.26 -2.00
CA ARG A 305 38.20 39.02 -2.17
C ARG A 305 37.29 39.13 -0.95
N PHE A 306 37.52 38.36 0.12
CA PHE A 306 36.55 38.26 1.23
C PHE A 306 37.08 38.58 2.63
N GLY A 307 38.34 39.04 2.78
CA GLY A 307 38.88 39.49 4.07
C GLY A 307 38.92 38.44 5.19
N MET A 308 38.65 37.17 4.90
CA MET A 308 38.67 36.07 5.87
C MET A 308 40.08 35.53 6.04
N THR A 309 40.46 35.23 7.29
CA THR A 309 41.72 34.54 7.59
C THR A 309 41.76 33.18 6.89
N MET A 310 42.95 32.72 6.47
CA MET A 310 43.10 31.42 5.78
C MET A 310 42.51 30.25 6.57
N THR A 311 42.52 30.33 7.90
CA THR A 311 41.90 29.35 8.79
C THR A 311 40.36 29.37 8.69
N THR A 312 39.75 30.55 8.76
CA THR A 312 38.29 30.71 8.68
C THR A 312 37.76 30.32 7.30
N GLY A 313 38.48 30.71 6.24
CA GLY A 313 38.15 30.35 4.86
C GLY A 313 38.21 28.84 4.60
N PHE A 314 39.17 28.13 5.22
CA PHE A 314 39.25 26.68 5.11
C PHE A 314 38.10 25.96 5.85
N TRP A 315 37.80 26.38 7.08
CA TRP A 315 36.71 25.76 7.87
C TRP A 315 35.34 26.00 7.24
N LEU A 316 35.03 27.24 6.85
CA LEU A 316 33.74 27.57 6.22
C LEU A 316 33.67 27.13 4.76
N GLY A 317 34.79 27.18 4.02
CA GLY A 317 34.81 26.90 2.58
C GLY A 317 34.95 25.42 2.24
N VAL A 318 35.63 24.62 3.07
CA VAL A 318 35.94 23.21 2.78
C VAL A 318 35.30 22.26 3.79
N VAL A 319 35.59 22.45 5.08
CA VAL A 319 35.22 21.47 6.11
C VAL A 319 33.71 21.46 6.35
N ALA A 320 33.10 22.62 6.59
CA ALA A 320 31.67 22.71 6.85
C ALA A 320 30.81 22.19 5.67
N PRO A 321 31.05 22.58 4.40
CA PRO A 321 30.29 22.04 3.28
C PRO A 321 30.47 20.52 3.10
N SER A 322 31.68 20.02 3.30
CA SER A 322 31.97 18.58 3.19
C SER A 322 31.29 17.77 4.29
N LEU A 323 31.23 18.29 5.53
CA LEU A 323 30.50 17.68 6.63
C LEU A 323 28.99 17.74 6.42
N ILE A 324 28.45 18.85 5.91
CA ILE A 324 27.02 18.98 5.59
C ILE A 324 26.65 17.96 4.50
N VAL A 325 27.46 17.83 3.46
CA VAL A 325 27.22 16.86 2.38
C VAL A 325 27.37 15.43 2.89
N ALA A 326 28.39 15.14 3.71
CA ALA A 326 28.56 13.84 4.37
C ALA A 326 27.31 13.46 5.18
N TRP A 327 26.86 14.37 6.04
CA TRP A 327 25.68 14.19 6.87
C TRP A 327 24.41 14.04 6.02
N SER A 328 24.25 14.87 5.00
CA SER A 328 23.11 14.80 4.07
C SER A 328 23.06 13.46 3.35
N VAL A 329 24.18 12.96 2.84
CA VAL A 329 24.27 11.66 2.17
C VAL A 329 24.01 10.50 3.13
N LEU A 330 24.51 10.59 4.36
CA LEU A 330 24.32 9.59 5.40
C LEU A 330 22.82 9.42 5.74
N TYR A 331 22.11 10.54 5.89
CA TYR A 331 20.69 10.57 6.24
C TYR A 331 19.72 10.61 5.05
N TYR A 332 20.22 10.81 3.82
CA TYR A 332 19.41 10.90 2.60
C TYR A 332 18.44 9.72 2.44
N PRO A 333 18.85 8.44 2.62
CA PRO A 333 17.92 7.32 2.50
C PRO A 333 16.75 7.40 3.49
N ILE A 334 16.97 7.95 4.69
CA ILE A 334 15.93 8.09 5.71
C ILE A 334 15.00 9.27 5.38
N LEU A 335 15.57 10.39 4.94
CA LEU A 335 14.81 11.59 4.58
C LEU A 335 13.95 11.36 3.34
N ASP A 336 14.51 10.73 2.30
CA ASP A 336 13.78 10.38 1.07
C ASP A 336 12.58 9.46 1.37
N LEU A 337 12.77 8.46 2.24
CA LEU A 337 11.65 7.62 2.69
C LEU A 337 10.56 8.44 3.40
N ARG A 338 10.93 9.37 4.28
CA ARG A 338 9.97 10.19 5.03
C ARG A 338 9.19 11.13 4.12
N VAL A 339 9.86 11.77 3.15
CA VAL A 339 9.22 12.64 2.16
C VAL A 339 8.24 11.82 1.32
N ARG A 340 8.67 10.67 0.80
CA ARG A 340 7.80 9.77 0.01
C ARG A 340 6.61 9.24 0.81
N ASP A 341 6.78 8.97 2.11
CA ASP A 341 5.67 8.56 2.97
C ASP A 341 4.64 9.67 3.16
N MET A 342 5.06 10.93 3.29
CA MET A 342 4.13 12.06 3.35
C MET A 342 3.31 12.18 2.06
N TRP A 343 3.94 12.03 0.89
CA TRP A 343 3.24 12.01 -0.39
C TRP A 343 2.25 10.84 -0.49
N ARG A 344 2.69 9.65 -0.08
CA ARG A 344 1.83 8.45 -0.03
C ARG A 344 0.63 8.65 0.88
N GLN A 345 0.79 9.29 2.05
CA GLN A 345 -0.33 9.57 2.95
C GLN A 345 -1.33 10.57 2.34
N ARG A 346 -0.86 11.57 1.60
CA ARG A 346 -1.74 12.49 0.86
C ARG A 346 -2.50 11.77 -0.26
N GLU A 347 -1.84 10.90 -1.00
CA GLU A 347 -2.49 10.04 -2.02
C GLU A 347 -3.50 9.09 -1.38
N MET A 348 -3.16 8.45 -0.25
CA MET A 348 -4.08 7.55 0.46
C MET A 348 -5.28 8.29 1.05
N ALA A 349 -5.09 9.51 1.59
CA ALA A 349 -6.20 10.32 2.08
C ALA A 349 -7.18 10.72 0.96
N GLY A 350 -6.66 11.10 -0.22
CA GLY A 350 -7.52 11.39 -1.38
C GLY A 350 -8.28 10.16 -1.89
N HIS A 351 -7.64 8.99 -1.87
CA HIS A 351 -8.29 7.74 -2.27
C HIS A 351 -9.17 7.11 -1.19
N GLU A 352 -9.03 7.43 0.10
CA GLU A 352 -9.94 6.99 1.16
C GLU A 352 -11.33 7.63 1.02
N GLU A 353 -11.40 8.90 0.64
CA GLU A 353 -12.67 9.59 0.36
C GLU A 353 -13.35 9.04 -0.90
N GLU A 354 -12.60 8.77 -1.97
CA GLU A 354 -13.17 8.22 -3.22
C GLU A 354 -13.42 6.69 -3.18
N ALA A 355 -12.60 5.92 -2.45
CA ALA A 355 -12.87 4.51 -2.19
C ALA A 355 -14.06 4.33 -1.24
N SER A 356 -14.41 5.36 -0.45
CA SER A 356 -15.63 5.35 0.35
C SER A 356 -16.91 5.55 -0.48
N SER A 357 -16.82 6.18 -1.65
CA SER A 357 -17.97 6.40 -2.55
C SER A 357 -18.14 5.30 -3.61
N ALA A 358 -17.06 4.61 -3.98
CA ALA A 358 -17.11 3.39 -4.80
C ALA A 358 -17.34 2.14 -3.92
N SER A 359 -18.53 2.03 -3.33
CA SER A 359 -18.94 0.89 -2.49
C SER A 359 -18.91 -0.43 -3.29
N TRP A 360 -18.53 -1.57 -2.71
CA TRP A 360 -19.06 -2.11 -1.46
C TRP A 360 -18.08 -2.11 -0.27
N ASP A 361 -18.60 -1.77 0.92
CA ASP A 361 -17.98 -1.90 2.26
C ASP A 361 -16.92 -0.89 2.70
N ALA A 362 -17.23 0.41 2.61
CA ALA A 362 -16.45 1.46 3.29
C ALA A 362 -16.65 1.48 4.82
N ASP A 363 -17.74 0.89 5.32
CA ASP A 363 -18.09 0.85 6.74
C ASP A 363 -17.41 -0.32 7.48
N TRP A 364 -17.14 -1.42 6.78
CA TRP A 364 -16.53 -2.62 7.36
C TRP A 364 -15.00 -2.53 7.47
N THR A 365 -14.29 -1.90 6.52
CA THR A 365 -12.83 -1.65 6.67
C THR A 365 -12.53 -0.71 7.83
N LYS A 366 -13.32 0.35 8.01
CA LYS A 366 -13.21 1.22 9.18
C LYS A 366 -13.64 0.49 10.48
N ALA A 367 -14.47 -0.53 10.40
CA ALA A 367 -14.84 -1.37 11.55
C ALA A 367 -13.79 -2.46 11.86
N TYR A 368 -13.09 -2.97 10.84
CA TYR A 368 -12.06 -4.00 10.95
C TYR A 368 -10.73 -3.40 11.45
N ASP A 369 -10.35 -2.21 10.96
CA ASP A 369 -9.19 -1.47 11.48
C ASP A 369 -9.41 -1.04 12.93
N ARG A 370 -10.64 -0.65 13.30
CA ARG A 370 -11.04 -0.39 14.70
C ARG A 370 -11.03 -1.66 15.56
N PHE A 371 -11.39 -2.80 14.99
CA PHE A 371 -11.37 -4.10 15.66
C PHE A 371 -9.95 -4.62 15.90
N GLU A 372 -9.02 -4.50 14.93
CA GLU A 372 -7.61 -4.83 15.12
C GLU A 372 -6.89 -3.87 16.09
N GLU A 373 -7.24 -2.59 16.08
CA GLU A 373 -6.75 -1.63 17.07
C GLU A 373 -7.31 -1.89 18.47
N GLU A 374 -8.56 -2.34 18.60
CA GLU A 374 -9.17 -2.77 19.86
C GLU A 374 -8.56 -4.08 20.37
N GLN A 375 -8.25 -5.05 19.50
CA GLN A 375 -7.52 -6.28 19.88
C GLN A 375 -6.08 -5.99 20.29
N ARG A 376 -5.34 -5.14 19.58
CA ARG A 376 -3.99 -4.73 20.00
C ARG A 376 -3.98 -3.99 21.35
N ARG A 377 -5.03 -3.22 21.66
CA ARG A 377 -5.20 -2.57 22.97
C ARG A 377 -5.58 -3.57 24.06
N GLN A 378 -6.39 -4.58 23.74
CA GLN A 378 -6.75 -5.67 24.65
C GLN A 378 -5.53 -6.55 24.96
N ASP A 379 -4.78 -7.00 23.95
CA ASP A 379 -3.55 -7.78 24.11
C ASP A 379 -2.46 -7.01 24.88
N TRP A 380 -2.34 -5.70 24.67
CA TRP A 380 -1.42 -4.83 25.42
C TRP A 380 -1.84 -4.66 26.88
N SER A 381 -3.15 -4.65 27.17
CA SER A 381 -3.69 -4.60 28.54
C SER A 381 -3.67 -5.96 29.25
N GLU A 382 -3.88 -7.06 28.51
CA GLU A 382 -3.94 -8.42 29.01
C GLU A 382 -2.53 -8.93 29.37
N ASN A 383 -1.51 -8.59 28.58
CA ASN A 383 -0.10 -8.87 28.93
C ASN A 383 0.41 -8.08 30.15
N GLN A 384 -0.22 -6.98 30.55
CA GLN A 384 0.11 -6.31 31.80
C GLN A 384 -0.54 -6.96 33.03
N GLN A 385 -1.64 -7.68 32.84
CA GLN A 385 -2.39 -8.31 33.93
C GLN A 385 -1.92 -9.74 34.24
N TYR A 386 -1.30 -10.44 33.28
CA TYR A 386 -0.80 -11.81 33.46
C TYR A 386 0.44 -11.96 34.37
N GLN A 387 1.04 -10.86 34.87
CA GLN A 387 2.12 -10.93 35.86
C GLN A 387 1.67 -10.67 37.31
N GLN A 388 0.41 -10.33 37.57
CA GLN A 388 -0.07 -10.07 38.93
C GLN A 388 -1.48 -10.65 39.13
N GLY A 389 -1.61 -11.72 39.92
CA GLY A 389 -2.88 -12.02 40.60
C GLY A 389 -3.52 -13.37 40.27
N SER A 390 -3.03 -14.38 40.99
CA SER A 390 -3.67 -15.64 41.30
C SER A 390 -5.13 -15.56 41.81
N SER A 391 -5.86 -16.65 41.54
CA SER A 391 -6.84 -17.36 42.40
C SER A 391 -8.33 -16.96 42.45
N GLN A 392 -9.15 -18.03 42.34
CA GLN A 392 -10.47 -18.28 42.96
C GLN A 392 -11.78 -17.82 42.26
N GLY A 393 -12.46 -18.80 41.62
CA GLY A 393 -13.74 -19.35 42.11
C GLY A 393 -15.10 -18.73 41.71
N SER A 394 -15.92 -19.55 41.02
CA SER A 394 -17.38 -19.80 41.27
C SER A 394 -18.50 -19.15 40.41
N ARG A 395 -19.00 -19.97 39.46
CA ARG A 395 -20.37 -20.45 39.13
C ARG A 395 -21.67 -19.59 39.22
N SER A 396 -22.44 -19.69 38.11
CA SER A 396 -23.93 -19.77 37.92
C SER A 396 -24.76 -18.48 38.08
N SER A 397 -25.93 -18.23 37.45
CA SER A 397 -26.92 -19.03 36.72
C SER A 397 -27.81 -18.14 35.79
N SER A 398 -28.70 -18.79 35.05
CA SER A 398 -29.63 -18.35 34.00
C SER A 398 -30.93 -17.65 34.44
N SER A 399 -31.55 -16.86 33.55
CA SER A 399 -32.90 -17.09 32.97
C SER A 399 -33.86 -15.87 32.88
N SER A 400 -34.50 -15.80 31.70
CA SER A 400 -35.89 -15.42 31.32
C SER A 400 -36.44 -13.98 31.28
N TYR A 401 -37.19 -13.79 30.17
CA TYR A 401 -38.01 -12.67 29.74
C TYR A 401 -39.30 -12.54 30.55
N SER A 402 -39.72 -11.30 30.85
CA SER A 402 -41.13 -10.91 30.91
C SER A 402 -41.30 -9.39 30.81
N SER A 403 -42.21 -8.99 29.92
CA SER A 403 -42.71 -7.64 29.66
C SER A 403 -43.67 -7.14 30.75
N ALA A 404 -43.47 -5.93 31.25
CA ALA A 404 -44.51 -5.03 31.76
C ALA A 404 -43.91 -3.63 31.94
N GLY A 405 -44.51 -2.61 31.32
CA GLY A 405 -44.03 -1.23 31.42
C GLY A 405 -44.37 -0.58 32.76
N THR A 406 -43.50 0.33 33.24
CA THR A 406 -43.85 1.56 33.99
C THR A 406 -42.59 2.39 34.29
N ALA A 407 -42.68 3.69 34.03
CA ALA A 407 -42.12 4.82 34.79
C ALA A 407 -40.60 5.05 35.00
N ASP A 408 -39.67 4.20 34.52
CA ASP A 408 -38.22 4.35 34.84
C ASP A 408 -37.29 4.66 33.64
N ASP A 409 -37.84 5.19 32.53
CA ASP A 409 -37.11 5.54 31.29
C ASP A 409 -37.62 6.87 30.68
N PRO A 410 -37.19 8.04 31.17
CA PRO A 410 -37.79 9.34 30.84
C PRO A 410 -37.60 9.78 29.38
N GLN A 411 -36.61 9.25 28.67
CA GLN A 411 -36.44 9.51 27.22
C GLN A 411 -36.64 8.24 26.37
N GLY A 412 -37.05 7.12 26.99
CA GLY A 412 -37.38 5.90 26.27
C GLY A 412 -36.19 5.20 25.63
N TYR A 413 -34.94 5.38 26.08
CA TYR A 413 -33.77 4.80 25.40
C TYR A 413 -33.67 3.29 25.54
N TYR A 414 -34.03 2.75 26.70
CA TYR A 414 -34.08 1.30 26.91
C TYR A 414 -35.24 0.69 26.10
N ALA A 415 -36.38 1.37 26.09
CA ALA A 415 -37.54 0.99 25.28
C ALA A 415 -37.25 1.05 23.76
N THR A 416 -36.50 2.05 23.30
CA THR A 416 -36.16 2.24 21.88
C THR A 416 -35.25 1.12 21.36
N LEU A 417 -34.34 0.63 22.20
CA LEU A 417 -33.51 -0.54 21.87
C LEU A 417 -34.18 -1.88 22.18
N GLY A 418 -35.31 -1.89 22.90
CA GLY A 418 -36.02 -3.11 23.29
C GLY A 418 -35.26 -3.97 24.30
N VAL A 419 -34.46 -3.34 25.16
CA VAL A 419 -33.59 -4.01 26.15
C VAL A 419 -33.94 -3.60 27.57
N SER A 420 -33.74 -4.52 28.52
CA SER A 420 -33.91 -4.24 29.95
C SER A 420 -32.85 -3.27 30.46
N LYS A 421 -33.15 -2.50 31.52
CA LYS A 421 -32.16 -1.69 32.26
C LYS A 421 -31.05 -2.53 32.89
N SER A 422 -31.28 -3.83 33.12
CA SER A 422 -30.26 -4.79 33.56
C SER A 422 -29.40 -5.37 32.42
N ALA A 423 -29.67 -4.99 31.16
CA ALA A 423 -29.00 -5.58 30.00
C ALA A 423 -27.50 -5.32 30.01
N SER A 424 -26.73 -6.34 29.65
CA SER A 424 -25.28 -6.24 29.51
C SER A 424 -24.91 -5.36 28.30
N VAL A 425 -23.67 -4.85 28.27
CA VAL A 425 -23.16 -4.06 27.13
C VAL A 425 -23.25 -4.87 25.82
N GLN A 426 -23.04 -6.18 25.90
CA GLN A 426 -23.11 -7.09 24.76
C GLN A 426 -24.55 -7.24 24.23
N GLU A 427 -25.55 -7.30 25.11
CA GLU A 427 -26.97 -7.35 24.75
C GLU A 427 -27.45 -6.04 24.12
N ILE A 428 -27.02 -4.89 24.64
CA ILE A 428 -27.32 -3.57 24.06
C ILE A 428 -26.73 -3.47 22.64
N GLN A 429 -25.50 -3.94 22.44
CA GLN A 429 -24.85 -3.97 21.13
C GLN A 429 -25.52 -4.97 20.16
N SER A 430 -26.01 -6.10 20.67
CA SER A 430 -26.79 -7.06 19.88
C SER A 430 -28.11 -6.46 19.40
N ALA A 431 -28.87 -5.84 20.30
CA ALA A 431 -30.16 -5.23 19.99
C ALA A 431 -30.03 -4.05 19.02
N PHE A 432 -29.03 -3.18 19.21
CA PHE A 432 -28.71 -2.11 18.27
C PHE A 432 -28.44 -2.64 16.86
N ARG A 433 -27.62 -3.70 16.72
CA ARG A 433 -27.32 -4.32 15.42
C ARG A 433 -28.59 -4.83 14.72
N GLY A 434 -29.49 -5.49 15.46
CA GLY A 434 -30.75 -5.97 14.90
C GLY A 434 -31.68 -4.85 14.43
N LEU A 435 -31.78 -3.76 15.19
CA LEU A 435 -32.63 -2.62 14.86
C LEU A 435 -32.05 -1.74 13.74
N ALA A 436 -30.73 -1.57 13.71
CA ALA A 436 -30.03 -0.82 12.66
C ALA A 436 -30.20 -1.47 11.28
N MET A 437 -30.12 -2.79 11.20
CA MET A 437 -30.42 -3.53 9.96
C MET A 437 -31.90 -3.41 9.56
N LYS A 438 -32.81 -3.38 10.53
CA LYS A 438 -34.26 -3.31 10.27
C LYS A 438 -34.69 -1.96 9.71
N TRP A 439 -34.11 -0.86 10.21
CA TRP A 439 -34.51 0.52 9.90
C TRP A 439 -33.50 1.28 9.01
N HIS A 440 -32.59 0.55 8.35
CA HIS A 440 -31.64 1.17 7.43
C HIS A 440 -32.35 1.88 6.26
N PRO A 441 -31.97 3.11 5.88
CA PRO A 441 -32.65 3.88 4.83
C PRO A 441 -32.60 3.22 3.44
N ASP A 442 -31.67 2.28 3.24
CA ASP A 442 -31.54 1.48 2.01
C ASP A 442 -32.60 0.37 1.89
N ARG A 443 -33.29 0.04 2.99
CA ARG A 443 -34.32 -1.00 3.02
C ARG A 443 -35.71 -0.49 2.63
N PHE A 444 -35.90 0.82 2.54
CA PHE A 444 -37.18 1.46 2.18
C PHE A 444 -37.09 2.03 0.77
N SER A 445 -38.02 1.67 -0.11
CA SER A 445 -37.99 2.09 -1.52
C SER A 445 -38.75 3.39 -1.77
N THR A 446 -39.76 3.72 -0.96
CA THR A 446 -40.58 4.92 -1.16
C THR A 446 -40.05 6.13 -0.38
N PRO A 447 -40.18 7.38 -0.89
CA PRO A 447 -39.69 8.59 -0.20
C PRO A 447 -40.32 8.81 1.19
N ALA A 448 -41.58 8.46 1.37
CA ALA A 448 -42.29 8.58 2.65
C ALA A 448 -41.74 7.60 3.71
N GLU A 449 -41.50 6.35 3.33
CA GLU A 449 -40.94 5.32 4.23
C GLU A 449 -39.46 5.58 4.55
N LYS A 450 -38.69 6.12 3.60
CA LYS A 450 -37.30 6.55 3.85
C LYS A 450 -37.23 7.63 4.93
N ALA A 451 -38.18 8.57 4.94
CA ALA A 451 -38.25 9.61 5.96
C ALA A 451 -38.58 9.02 7.35
N THR A 452 -39.49 8.04 7.42
CA THR A 452 -39.84 7.36 8.68
C THR A 452 -38.68 6.49 9.19
N GLY A 453 -38.01 5.77 8.29
CA GLY A 453 -36.82 4.96 8.60
C GLY A 453 -35.65 5.81 9.09
N LYS A 454 -35.39 6.96 8.46
CA LYS A 454 -34.37 7.92 8.91
C LYS A 454 -34.64 8.43 10.32
N LYS A 455 -35.90 8.79 10.63
CA LYS A 455 -36.28 9.26 11.98
C LYS A 455 -36.08 8.18 13.03
N LYS A 456 -36.53 6.95 12.75
CA LYS A 456 -36.34 5.80 13.65
C LYS A 456 -34.87 5.43 13.85
N PHE A 457 -34.07 5.50 12.78
CA PHE A 457 -32.63 5.23 12.86
C PHE A 457 -31.88 6.27 13.72
N GLN A 458 -32.28 7.54 13.64
CA GLN A 458 -31.75 8.60 14.49
C GLN A 458 -32.08 8.36 15.96
N GLU A 459 -33.32 7.98 16.28
CA GLU A 459 -33.76 7.62 17.65
C GLU A 459 -32.94 6.43 18.20
N ILE A 460 -32.74 5.37 17.41
CA ILE A 460 -31.97 4.17 17.80
C ILE A 460 -30.49 4.51 18.04
N THR A 461 -29.91 5.37 17.20
CA THR A 461 -28.49 5.78 17.32
C THR A 461 -28.27 6.66 18.55
N ALA A 462 -29.19 7.58 18.83
CA ALA A 462 -29.16 8.40 20.04
C ALA A 462 -29.19 7.53 21.31
N ALA A 463 -30.12 6.58 21.39
CA ALA A 463 -30.24 5.65 22.51
C ALA A 463 -28.95 4.83 22.72
N TYR A 464 -28.40 4.25 21.65
CA TYR A 464 -27.16 3.46 21.73
C TYR A 464 -25.96 4.30 22.20
N SER A 465 -25.85 5.56 21.75
CA SER A 465 -24.73 6.44 22.12
C SER A 465 -24.66 6.75 23.62
N VAL A 466 -25.81 6.78 24.29
CA VAL A 466 -25.93 7.01 25.74
C VAL A 466 -25.74 5.71 26.52
N LEU A 467 -26.33 4.61 26.04
CA LEU A 467 -26.34 3.34 26.77
C LEU A 467 -25.07 2.49 26.61
N ARG A 468 -24.28 2.71 25.53
CA ARG A 468 -23.01 1.99 25.30
C ARG A 468 -21.92 2.39 26.30
N ASP A 469 -21.85 3.67 26.67
CA ASP A 469 -20.81 4.18 27.57
C ASP A 469 -21.25 4.01 29.04
N PRO A 470 -20.54 3.22 29.86
CA PRO A 470 -20.90 3.00 31.25
C PRO A 470 -21.04 4.29 32.08
N LYS A 471 -20.27 5.34 31.75
CA LYS A 471 -20.35 6.63 32.45
C LYS A 471 -21.62 7.39 32.08
N LYS A 472 -21.96 7.44 30.79
CA LYS A 472 -23.17 8.11 30.30
C LYS A 472 -24.44 7.37 30.67
N ARG A 473 -24.41 6.02 30.64
CA ARG A 473 -25.49 5.17 31.11
C ARG A 473 -25.79 5.41 32.58
N ARG A 474 -24.76 5.43 33.44
CA ARG A 474 -24.94 5.75 34.87
C ARG A 474 -25.49 7.16 35.08
N ALA A 475 -24.99 8.15 34.35
CA ALA A 475 -25.53 9.50 34.40
C ALA A 475 -27.01 9.52 33.98
N TYR A 476 -27.36 8.83 32.90
CA TYR A 476 -28.75 8.70 32.44
C TYR A 476 -29.65 8.01 33.47
N ASP A 477 -29.16 6.95 34.11
CA ASP A 477 -29.88 6.21 35.15
C ASP A 477 -30.08 7.02 36.44
N VAL A 478 -29.16 7.94 36.75
CA VAL A 478 -29.18 8.78 37.97
C VAL A 478 -29.97 10.07 37.74
N TYR A 479 -29.74 10.78 36.63
CA TYR A 479 -30.42 12.02 36.29
C TYR A 479 -31.81 11.80 35.67
N GLY A 480 -32.12 10.58 35.22
CA GLY A 480 -33.42 10.23 34.67
C GLY A 480 -34.53 10.01 35.71
N ARG A 481 -34.28 10.31 36.99
CA ARG A 481 -35.21 10.07 38.10
C ARG A 481 -35.85 11.34 38.68
N SER A 482 -35.72 12.49 38.01
CA SER A 482 -36.30 13.77 38.41
C SER A 482 -37.58 14.10 37.67
#